data_AF-A0A7S7LD40-F1
#
_entry.id   AF-A0A7S7LD40-F1
#
_cell.length_a   1.000
_cell.length_b   1.000
_cell.length_c   1.000
_cell.angle_alpha   90.00
_cell.angle_beta   90.00
_cell.angle_gamma   90.00
#
_symmetry.space_group_name_H-M   'P 1'
#
loop_
_entity.id
_entity.type
_entity.pdbx_description
1 polymer ?
#
loop_
_entity_poly.entity_id
_entity_poly.type
_entity_poly.pdbx_seq_one_letter_code
_entity_poly.pdbx_strand_id
1 'polypeptide(L)'
;MNEEVFNLQFPDSTISKISKSVLSNNSRLSKDACKIINRCATLFSIYLASLSCPSKDGKKSTVQDYNVKAALKYISSKNNSSI
;
A
#
# COMPACT_ATOMS: atom_id res chain seq x y z
N MET A 1 1.40 7.04 -17.05
CA MET A 1 1.60 6.30 -15.78
C MET A 1 2.99 5.71 -15.87
N ASN A 2 3.95 6.15 -15.04
CA ASN A 2 5.37 5.83 -15.22
C ASN A 2 5.61 4.31 -15.14
N GLU A 3 6.26 3.76 -16.16
CA GLU A 3 6.56 2.33 -16.27
C GLU A 3 7.43 1.81 -15.11
N GLU A 4 8.20 2.69 -14.47
CA GLU A 4 9.07 2.36 -13.33
C GLU A 4 8.32 1.82 -12.10
N VAL A 5 7.07 2.22 -11.88
CA VAL A 5 6.26 1.74 -10.74
C VAL A 5 5.95 0.25 -10.88
N PHE A 6 5.91 -0.29 -12.11
CA PHE A 6 5.65 -1.71 -12.33
C PHE A 6 6.82 -2.61 -11.92
N ASN A 7 8.02 -2.04 -11.78
CA ASN A 7 9.22 -2.78 -11.36
C ASN A 7 9.34 -2.89 -9.82
N LEU A 8 8.53 -2.16 -9.05
CA LEU A 8 8.58 -2.14 -7.59
C LEU A 8 7.61 -3.13 -6.93
N GLN A 9 7.18 -4.16 -7.66
CA GLN A 9 6.22 -5.14 -7.14
C GLN A 9 6.84 -6.05 -6.08
N PHE A 10 6.03 -6.45 -5.11
CA PHE A 10 6.40 -7.49 -4.16
C PHE A 10 6.51 -8.83 -4.88
N PRO A 11 7.21 -9.83 -4.31
CA PRO A 11 7.17 -11.17 -4.85
C PRO A 11 5.73 -11.73 -4.82
N ASP A 12 5.24 -12.21 -5.96
CA ASP A 12 3.87 -12.75 -6.11
C ASP A 12 3.57 -13.86 -5.08
N SER A 13 4.57 -14.67 -4.72
CA SER A 13 4.42 -15.73 -3.71
C SER A 13 4.11 -15.17 -2.32
N THR A 14 4.66 -14.00 -1.98
CA THR A 14 4.42 -13.32 -0.70
C THR A 14 3.00 -12.75 -0.67
N ILE A 15 2.60 -12.04 -1.73
CA ILE A 15 1.24 -11.51 -1.86
C ILE A 15 0.20 -12.63 -1.87
N SER A 16 0.49 -13.75 -2.55
CA SER A 16 -0.40 -14.91 -2.57
C SER A 16 -0.58 -15.52 -1.18
N LYS A 17 0.51 -15.67 -0.40
CA LYS A 17 0.45 -16.18 0.97
C LYS A 17 -0.33 -15.26 1.91
N ILE A 18 -0.05 -13.95 1.88
CA ILE A 18 -0.78 -12.95 2.68
C ILE A 18 -2.26 -12.96 2.32
N SER A 19 -2.58 -12.92 1.03
CA SER A 19 -3.97 -12.95 0.54
C SER A 19 -4.69 -14.22 0.99
N LYS A 20 -4.06 -15.39 0.83
CA LYS A 20 -4.69 -16.67 1.25
C LYS A 20 -4.85 -16.80 2.76
N SER A 21 -4.06 -16.09 3.57
CA SER A 21 -4.18 -16.14 5.04
C SER A 21 -5.50 -15.56 5.57
N VAL A 22 -6.17 -14.72 4.77
CA VAL A 22 -7.46 -14.09 5.11
C VAL A 22 -8.64 -14.65 4.32
N LEU A 23 -8.37 -15.47 3.30
CA LEU A 23 -9.42 -16.12 2.51
C LEU A 23 -9.89 -17.41 3.19
N SER A 24 -11.12 -17.84 2.89
CA SER A 24 -11.60 -19.13 3.38
C SER A 24 -10.77 -20.29 2.81
N ASN A 25 -10.68 -21.40 3.55
CA ASN A 25 -9.89 -22.58 3.15
C ASN A 25 -10.27 -23.16 1.77
N ASN A 26 -11.50 -22.91 1.31
CA ASN A 26 -12.00 -23.39 0.02
C ASN A 26 -11.86 -22.35 -1.11
N SER A 27 -11.32 -21.17 -0.84
CA SER A 27 -11.15 -20.11 -1.83
C SER A 27 -9.86 -20.31 -2.64
N ARG A 28 -9.95 -20.09 -3.94
CA ARG A 28 -8.78 -20.05 -4.85
C ARG A 28 -8.52 -18.61 -5.27
N LEU A 29 -7.24 -18.24 -5.32
CA LEU A 29 -6.79 -16.96 -5.86
C LEU A 29 -6.20 -17.21 -7.25
N SER A 30 -6.77 -16.59 -8.29
CA SER A 30 -6.23 -16.67 -9.64
C SER A 30 -4.91 -15.90 -9.76
N LYS A 31 -4.10 -16.23 -10.78
CA LYS A 31 -2.82 -15.55 -11.03
C LYS A 31 -3.02 -14.06 -11.29
N ASP A 32 -4.03 -13.70 -12.08
CA ASP A 32 -4.29 -12.31 -12.44
C ASP A 32 -4.85 -11.50 -11.27
N ALA A 33 -5.71 -12.10 -10.44
CA ALA A 33 -6.14 -11.48 -9.18
C ALA A 33 -4.95 -11.21 -8.25
N CYS A 34 -4.02 -12.17 -8.14
CA CYS A 34 -2.80 -11.99 -7.35
C CYS A 34 -1.95 -10.81 -7.85
N LYS A 35 -1.78 -10.67 -9.18
CA LYS A 35 -1.06 -9.53 -9.78
C LYS A 35 -1.74 -8.19 -9.51
N ILE A 36 -3.07 -8.13 -9.58
CA ILE A 36 -3.83 -6.91 -9.29
C ILE A 36 -3.65 -6.51 -7.82
N ILE A 37 -3.78 -7.47 -6.90
CA ILE A 37 -3.56 -7.22 -5.46
C ILE A 37 -2.13 -6.72 -5.22
N ASN A 38 -1.13 -7.32 -5.86
CA ASN A 38 0.27 -6.90 -5.76
C ASN A 38 0.46 -5.45 -6.22
N ARG A 39 -0.15 -5.09 -7.36
CA ARG A 39 -0.14 -3.71 -7.85
C ARG A 39 -0.82 -2.75 -6.87
N CYS A 40 -1.95 -3.14 -6.28
CA CYS A 40 -2.63 -2.33 -5.25
C CYS A 40 -1.76 -2.16 -4.00
N ALA A 41 -1.11 -3.21 -3.51
CA ALA A 41 -0.20 -3.14 -2.37
C ALA A 41 0.98 -2.20 -2.64
N THR A 42 1.54 -2.25 -3.85
CA THR A 42 2.62 -1.37 -4.31
C THR A 42 2.17 0.09 -4.34
N LEU A 43 1.02 0.37 -4.98
CA LEU A 43 0.46 1.71 -5.07
C LEU A 43 0.09 2.27 -3.69
N PHE A 44 -0.49 1.45 -2.81
CA PHE A 44 -0.80 1.85 -1.44
C PHE A 44 0.46 2.19 -0.65
N SER A 45 1.53 1.41 -0.81
CA SER A 45 2.82 1.68 -0.17
C SER A 45 3.40 3.03 -0.61
N ILE A 46 3.34 3.34 -1.91
CA ILE A 46 3.77 4.63 -2.46
C ILE A 46 2.90 5.78 -1.91
N TYR A 47 1.59 5.59 -1.90
CA TYR A 47 0.65 6.59 -1.40
C TYR A 47 0.83 6.86 0.10
N LEU A 48 1.02 5.81 0.90
CA LEU A 48 1.28 5.96 2.33
C LEU A 48 2.61 6.67 2.58
N ALA A 49 3.66 6.31 1.84
CA ALA A 49 4.95 6.98 1.93
C ALA A 49 4.85 8.47 1.57
N SER A 50 4.10 8.82 0.52
CA SER A 50 3.94 10.22 0.10
C SER A 50 3.19 11.07 1.13
N LEU A 51 2.16 10.51 1.77
CA LEU A 51 1.46 11.17 2.88
C LEU A 51 2.29 11.27 4.16
N SER A 52 3.26 10.38 4.34
CA SER A 52 4.11 10.34 5.53
C SER A 52 5.30 11.31 5.44
N CYS A 53 5.50 12.00 4.31
CA CYS A 53 6.58 12.98 4.15
C CYS A 53 6.33 14.23 5.01
N PRO A 54 7.20 14.54 5.99
CA PRO A 54 7.02 15.70 6.88
C PRO A 54 7.49 17.03 6.27
N SER A 55 8.36 17.00 5.24
CA SER A 55 8.94 18.20 4.65
C SER A 55 8.11 18.73 3.48
N LYS A 56 7.62 19.97 3.60
CA LYS A 56 7.00 20.73 2.50
C LYS A 56 7.98 21.69 1.81
N ASP A 57 9.12 21.97 2.45
CA ASP A 57 10.05 23.04 2.05
C ASP A 57 11.32 22.51 1.36
N GLY A 58 11.31 21.26 0.87
CA GLY A 58 12.44 20.66 0.14
C GLY A 58 13.66 20.34 0.99
N LYS A 59 13.64 20.59 2.30
CA LYS A 59 14.70 20.18 3.22
C LYS A 59 14.67 18.66 3.41
N LYS A 60 15.84 18.03 3.46
CA LYS A 60 15.96 16.60 3.79
C LYS A 60 15.34 16.35 5.16
N SER A 61 14.42 15.39 5.22
CA SER A 61 13.76 14.97 6.45
C SER A 61 13.61 13.47 6.46
N THR A 62 13.80 12.85 7.62
CA THR A 62 13.56 11.42 7.81
C THR A 62 12.08 11.18 8.08
N VAL A 63 11.46 10.24 7.36
CA VAL A 63 10.12 9.74 7.68
C VAL A 63 10.24 8.86 8.92
N GLN A 64 9.59 9.25 10.00
CA GLN A 64 9.56 8.52 11.27
C GLN A 64 8.25 7.74 11.43
N ASP A 65 8.20 6.81 12.37
CA ASP A 65 7.02 5.97 12.63
C ASP A 65 5.76 6.80 12.94
N TYR A 66 5.89 7.89 13.68
CA TYR A 66 4.78 8.79 14.00
C TYR A 66 4.21 9.50 12.76
N ASN A 67 5.03 9.77 11.73
CA ASN A 67 4.54 10.32 10.47
C ASN A 67 3.62 9.33 9.75
N VAL A 68 4.03 8.05 9.71
CA VAL A 68 3.26 6.98 9.10
C VAL A 68 1.95 6.74 9.86
N LYS A 69 1.99 6.73 11.19
CA LYS A 69 0.79 6.62 12.04
C LYS A 69 -0.18 7.78 11.79
N ALA A 70 0.32 9.00 11.65
CA ALA A 70 -0.50 10.17 11.33
C ALA A 70 -1.15 10.07 9.94
N ALA A 71 -0.39 9.64 8.93
CA ALA A 71 -0.89 9.41 7.58
C ALA A 71 -1.99 8.32 7.55
N LEU A 72 -1.80 7.21 8.26
CA LEU A 72 -2.82 6.16 8.40
C LEU A 72 -4.10 6.71 9.05
N LYS A 73 -3.97 7.47 10.14
CA LYS A 73 -5.12 8.09 10.82
C LYS A 73 -5.89 9.01 9.86
N TYR A 74 -5.18 9.79 9.04
CA TYR A 74 -5.79 10.65 8.02
C TYR A 74 -6.58 9.86 6.97
N ILE A 75 -6.03 8.76 6.46
CA ILE A 75 -6.72 7.88 5.49
C ILE A 75 -8.01 7.32 6.12
N SER A 76 -7.93 6.81 7.36
CA SER A 76 -9.09 6.26 8.07
C SER A 76 -10.17 7.32 8.35
N SER A 77 -9.79 8.54 8.75
CA SER A 77 -10.76 9.59 9.03
C SER A 77 -11.47 10.11 7.78
N LYS A 78 -10.75 10.18 6.65
CA LYS A 78 -11.34 10.56 5.35
C LYS A 78 -12.39 9.56 4.88
N ASN A 79 -12.18 8.26 5.09
CA ASN A 79 -13.16 7.23 4.73
C ASN A 79 -14.46 7.31 5.55
N ASN A 80 -14.40 7.76 6.80
CA ASN A 80 -15.58 7.93 7.65
C ASN A 80 -16.34 9.26 7.42
N SER A 81 -15.78 10.16 6.61
CA SER A 81 -16.38 11.48 6.33
C SER A 81 -17.21 11.50 5.03
N SER A 82 -17.40 10.33 4.41
CA SER A 82 -18.04 10.20 3.08
C SER A 82 -19.22 9.24 3.07
N ILE A 83 -19.87 9.05 4.23
CA ILE A 83 -21.14 8.32 4.38
C ILE A 83 -22.20 9.29 4.87
#